data_AF-A0A8C3L9A7-F1
#
_entry.id   AF-A0A8C3L9A7-F1
#
_cell.length_a   1.000
_cell.length_b   1.000
_cell.length_c   1.000
_cell.angle_alpha   90.00
_cell.angle_beta   90.00
_cell.angle_gamma   90.00
#
_symmetry.space_group_name_H-M   'P 1'
#
loop_
_entity.id
_entity.type
_entity.pdbx_description
1 polymer ?
#
loop_
_entity_poly.entity_id
_entity_poly.type
_entity_poly.pdbx_seq_one_letter_code
_entity_poly.pdbx_strand_id
1 'polypeptide(L)'
;MFNFIYWQLFLQSEQEKQEQTEVQKEKQRELILQLKTQLDDLETFAYQEGSYDSLPQSVVMERQRMIIDELIKKLDMNLSEDIATLSPEELRQRVDTAIAQIVNPARVKEQLVEQLKTQIRDLEMFINFIQDEVGGSGKAEDGHCECAGRKDGSGSCKPNIWSSGNKVNPEDAKKMRETGLHLMRRMLAVLQIFAVSQFGCATGQIPRSLWQKDQANKDYSPLIKKLELSVDRVRQLALKHQQGDHVISSSDLQDISLGGRDELTLAVRKELTIALRDLMAHGLCASSQGMSLVLAPIACLIPAFTSSPQTMHPWELFVEYYKTKNGQAFVESPARKLSQSFALPVTGGVTITPKQSLLTAIHTVLTEHNPFKRSADSELKALVCMALNEQRLVSWVNLICKSGALVQSHYHPWSYMVNTGFESALNILSRLSNLKFNLPVDLAVRQLKNIKDAF
;
A
#
# COMPACT_ATOMS: atom_id res chain seq x y z
N MET A 1 72.51 -10.56 17.55
CA MET A 1 72.46 -10.58 16.06
C MET A 1 71.25 -11.32 15.51
N PHE A 2 71.00 -12.58 15.90
CA PHE A 2 69.90 -13.39 15.35
C PHE A 2 68.49 -12.79 15.48
N ASN A 3 68.14 -12.19 16.64
CA ASN A 3 66.82 -11.56 16.83
C ASN A 3 66.60 -10.29 16.00
N PHE A 4 67.67 -9.56 15.65
CA PHE A 4 67.56 -8.33 14.84
C PHE A 4 67.29 -8.66 13.37
N ILE A 5 67.94 -9.70 12.85
CA ILE A 5 67.75 -10.19 11.48
C ILE A 5 66.33 -10.75 11.29
N TYR A 6 65.81 -11.49 12.28
CA TYR A 6 64.44 -12.00 12.22
C TYR A 6 63.38 -10.90 12.26
N TRP A 7 63.57 -9.87 13.08
CA TRP A 7 62.66 -8.73 13.14
C TRP A 7 62.69 -7.91 11.84
N GLN A 8 63.87 -7.75 11.26
CA GLN A 8 64.03 -7.07 9.97
C GLN A 8 63.38 -7.83 8.81
N LEU A 9 63.52 -9.17 8.76
CA LEU A 9 62.83 -10.02 7.78
C LEU A 9 61.30 -10.02 7.98
N PHE A 10 60.83 -9.93 9.22
CA PHE A 10 59.39 -9.85 9.52
C PHE A 10 58.77 -8.53 9.04
N LEU A 11 59.41 -7.38 9.28
CA LEU A 11 58.93 -6.10 8.75
C LEU A 11 58.94 -6.05 7.23
N GLN A 12 59.97 -6.62 6.60
CA GLN A 12 60.06 -6.65 5.14
C GLN A 12 58.95 -7.52 4.54
N SER A 13 58.62 -8.65 5.17
CA SER A 13 57.48 -9.48 4.76
C SER A 13 56.12 -8.80 4.96
N GLU A 14 55.92 -8.06 6.06
CA GLU A 14 54.68 -7.30 6.29
C GLU A 14 54.55 -6.12 5.32
N GLN A 15 55.65 -5.43 5.01
CA GLN A 15 55.65 -4.35 4.02
C GLN A 15 55.35 -4.89 2.60
N GLU A 16 55.94 -6.03 2.22
CA GLU A 16 55.65 -6.69 0.93
C GLU A 16 54.18 -7.14 0.84
N LYS A 17 53.60 -7.65 1.93
CA LYS A 17 52.16 -7.97 1.97
C LYS A 17 51.30 -6.71 1.83
N GLN A 18 51.65 -5.63 2.54
CA GLN A 18 50.93 -4.36 2.45
C GLN A 18 50.98 -3.82 1.01
N GLU A 19 52.14 -3.82 0.37
CA GLU A 19 52.32 -3.38 -1.02
C GLU A 19 51.51 -4.26 -2.00
N GLN A 20 51.50 -5.58 -1.82
CA GLN A 20 50.67 -6.48 -2.63
C GLN A 20 49.17 -6.19 -2.46
N THR A 21 48.71 -5.90 -1.23
CA THR A 21 47.30 -5.53 -1.00
C THR A 21 46.94 -4.19 -1.63
N GLU A 22 47.84 -3.21 -1.59
CA GLU A 22 47.61 -1.90 -2.23
C GLU A 22 47.61 -2.02 -3.77
N VAL A 23 48.52 -2.80 -4.35
CA VAL A 23 48.51 -3.09 -5.81
C VAL A 23 47.22 -3.81 -6.21
N GLN A 24 46.72 -4.74 -5.38
CA GLN A 24 45.46 -5.42 -5.66
C GLN A 24 44.26 -4.50 -5.54
N LYS A 25 44.24 -3.58 -4.56
CA LYS A 25 43.21 -2.53 -4.46
C LYS A 25 43.25 -1.59 -5.66
N GLU A 26 44.42 -1.23 -6.14
CA GLU A 26 44.56 -0.33 -7.30
C GLU A 26 44.05 -0.99 -8.58
N LYS A 27 44.39 -2.26 -8.80
CA LYS A 27 43.80 -3.06 -9.91
C LYS A 27 42.29 -3.19 -9.80
N GLN A 28 41.76 -3.36 -8.58
CA GLN A 28 40.31 -3.38 -8.35
C GLN A 28 39.67 -2.02 -8.67
N ARG A 29 40.30 -0.90 -8.28
CA ARG A 29 39.83 0.45 -8.61
C ARG A 29 39.83 0.70 -10.11
N GLU A 30 40.89 0.29 -10.81
CA GLU A 30 41.00 0.42 -12.27
C GLU A 30 39.90 -0.38 -12.97
N LEU A 31 39.65 -1.62 -12.53
CA LEU A 31 38.56 -2.44 -13.07
C LEU A 31 37.19 -1.80 -12.82
N ILE A 32 36.96 -1.23 -11.63
CA ILE A 32 35.72 -0.51 -11.31
C ILE A 32 35.55 0.70 -12.23
N LEU A 33 36.62 1.44 -12.51
CA LEU A 33 36.59 2.58 -13.43
C LEU A 33 36.23 2.12 -14.85
N GLN A 34 36.88 1.07 -15.35
CA GLN A 34 36.59 0.51 -16.67
C GLN A 34 35.13 0.04 -16.78
N LEU A 35 34.63 -0.66 -15.77
CA LEU A 35 33.23 -1.12 -15.73
C LEU A 35 32.24 0.05 -15.66
N LYS A 36 32.57 1.13 -14.95
CA LYS A 36 31.75 2.34 -14.91
C LYS A 36 31.69 3.03 -16.27
N THR A 37 32.82 3.14 -16.98
CA THR A 37 32.85 3.69 -18.33
C THR A 37 32.04 2.85 -19.30
N GLN A 38 32.21 1.52 -19.27
CA GLN A 38 31.42 0.62 -20.12
C GLN A 38 29.92 0.70 -19.85
N LEU A 39 29.52 0.87 -18.58
CA LEU A 39 28.11 1.04 -18.22
C LEU A 39 27.57 2.38 -18.75
N ASP A 40 28.34 3.46 -18.63
CA ASP A 40 27.95 4.79 -19.12
C ASP A 40 27.82 4.82 -20.66
N ASP A 41 28.74 4.14 -21.36
CA ASP A 41 28.68 3.98 -22.82
C ASP A 41 27.41 3.22 -23.25
N LEU A 42 27.05 2.16 -22.51
CA LEU A 42 25.86 1.34 -22.79
C LEU A 42 24.56 2.09 -22.48
N GLU A 43 24.49 2.82 -21.37
CA GLU A 43 23.35 3.68 -21.03
C GLU A 43 23.16 4.77 -22.08
N THR A 44 24.24 5.41 -22.51
CA THR A 44 24.22 6.44 -23.54
C THR A 44 23.75 5.88 -24.88
N PHE A 45 24.24 4.70 -25.26
CA PHE A 45 23.84 4.02 -26.48
C PHE A 45 22.36 3.63 -26.46
N ALA A 46 21.89 3.00 -25.37
CA ALA A 46 20.50 2.58 -25.23
C ALA A 46 19.52 3.77 -25.22
N TYR A 47 19.94 4.92 -24.69
CA TYR A 47 19.19 6.17 -24.73
C TYR A 47 19.13 6.76 -26.14
N GLN A 48 20.24 6.78 -26.88
CA GLN A 48 20.29 7.26 -28.26
C GLN A 48 19.46 6.41 -29.22
N GLU A 49 19.41 5.11 -29.00
CA GLU A 49 18.61 4.16 -29.80
C GLU A 49 17.12 4.20 -29.44
N GLY A 50 16.72 4.95 -28.40
CA GLY A 50 15.32 5.10 -27.96
C GLY A 50 14.77 3.85 -27.25
N SER A 51 15.63 2.90 -26.90
CA SER A 51 15.27 1.65 -26.21
C SER A 51 15.25 1.82 -24.68
N TYR A 52 15.86 2.90 -24.17
CA TYR A 52 15.91 3.25 -22.76
C TYR A 52 15.32 4.65 -22.52
N ASP A 53 14.20 4.71 -21.78
CA ASP A 53 13.36 5.91 -21.64
C ASP A 53 13.84 6.89 -20.55
N SER A 54 14.95 6.59 -19.86
CA SER A 54 15.54 7.42 -18.81
C SER A 54 16.91 7.97 -19.19
N LEU A 55 17.17 9.22 -18.80
CA LEU A 55 18.40 9.94 -19.10
C LEU A 55 19.63 9.21 -18.49
N PRO A 56 20.77 9.10 -19.20
CA PRO A 56 21.97 8.44 -18.70
C PRO A 56 22.42 8.97 -17.34
N GLN A 57 22.94 8.08 -16.49
CA GLN A 57 23.24 8.43 -15.11
C GLN A 57 24.32 9.51 -14.99
N SER A 58 25.29 9.55 -15.91
CA SER A 58 26.28 10.63 -16.01
C SER A 58 25.64 12.01 -16.17
N VAL A 59 24.68 12.15 -17.10
CA VAL A 59 23.98 13.41 -17.37
C VAL A 59 23.11 13.83 -16.20
N VAL A 60 22.45 12.88 -15.52
CA VAL A 60 21.66 13.18 -14.31
C VAL A 60 22.54 13.67 -13.17
N MET A 61 23.68 13.02 -12.95
CA MET A 61 24.65 13.42 -11.92
C MET A 61 25.27 14.79 -12.22
N GLU A 62 25.56 15.07 -13.49
CA GLU A 62 26.04 16.38 -13.93
C GLU A 62 24.98 17.46 -13.71
N ARG A 63 23.71 17.18 -14.05
CA ARG A 63 22.60 18.10 -13.77
C ARG A 63 22.40 18.34 -12.28
N GLN A 64 22.45 17.29 -11.46
CA GLN A 64 22.37 17.41 -10.01
C GLN A 64 23.54 18.24 -9.45
N ARG A 65 24.76 18.04 -9.97
CA ARG A 65 25.94 18.84 -9.62
C ARG A 65 25.74 20.31 -9.96
N MET A 66 25.28 20.64 -11.17
CA MET A 66 25.02 22.02 -11.57
C MET A 66 23.95 22.68 -10.70
N ILE A 67 22.87 21.97 -10.36
CA ILE A 67 21.83 22.48 -9.46
C ILE A 67 22.40 22.74 -8.06
N ILE A 68 23.22 21.83 -7.55
CA ILE A 68 23.88 21.99 -6.25
C ILE A 68 24.83 23.19 -6.28
N ASP A 69 25.64 23.35 -7.32
CA ASP A 69 26.56 24.49 -7.46
C ASP A 69 25.80 25.81 -7.57
N GLU A 70 24.69 25.85 -8.30
CA GLU A 70 23.84 27.04 -8.39
C GLU A 70 23.13 27.35 -7.06
N LEU A 71 22.69 26.33 -6.32
CA LEU A 71 22.13 26.50 -4.97
C LEU A 71 23.18 27.00 -3.99
N ILE A 72 24.40 26.46 -4.01
CA ILE A 72 25.52 26.92 -3.19
C ILE A 72 25.81 28.40 -3.47
N LYS A 73 25.84 28.80 -4.75
CA LYS A 73 26.04 30.19 -5.16
C LYS A 73 24.91 31.12 -4.73
N LYS A 74 23.64 30.67 -4.81
CA LYS A 74 22.47 31.48 -4.42
C LYS A 74 22.27 31.56 -2.91
N LEU A 75 22.74 30.58 -2.17
CA LEU A 75 22.70 30.55 -0.70
C LEU A 75 23.93 31.21 -0.07
N ASP A 76 24.86 31.74 -0.88
CA ASP A 76 26.13 32.37 -0.46
C ASP A 76 26.88 31.57 0.62
N MET A 77 26.88 30.25 0.45
CA MET A 77 27.52 29.35 1.40
C MET A 77 29.02 29.35 1.13
N ASN A 78 29.81 30.06 1.94
CA ASN A 78 31.27 29.95 1.94
C ASN A 78 31.68 28.51 2.29
N LEU A 79 31.83 27.66 1.28
CA LEU A 79 32.15 26.23 1.36
C LEU A 79 33.59 25.97 0.88
N SER A 80 34.52 26.84 1.22
CA SER A 80 35.88 26.73 0.67
C SER A 80 36.71 25.59 1.25
N GLU A 81 36.37 24.96 2.38
CA GLU A 81 37.28 23.94 2.97
C GLU A 81 36.69 22.61 3.47
N ASP A 82 35.37 22.39 3.60
CA ASP A 82 34.91 21.26 4.44
C ASP A 82 33.74 20.40 3.89
N ILE A 83 33.59 20.22 2.57
CA ILE A 83 32.52 19.32 2.05
C ILE A 83 32.80 17.83 2.39
N ALA A 84 34.08 17.44 2.50
CA ALA A 84 34.45 16.05 2.77
C ALA A 84 34.42 15.66 4.27
N THR A 85 34.36 16.64 5.17
CA THR A 85 34.47 16.46 6.63
C THR A 85 33.13 16.63 7.36
N LEU A 86 32.14 17.25 6.71
CA LEU A 86 30.83 17.53 7.32
C LEU A 86 29.88 16.34 7.22
N SER A 87 29.20 16.05 8.32
CA SER A 87 28.12 15.07 8.36
C SER A 87 26.88 15.58 7.60
N PRO A 88 26.05 14.67 7.04
CA PRO A 88 24.88 15.08 6.25
C PRO A 88 23.84 15.88 7.08
N GLU A 89 23.83 15.70 8.39
CA GLU A 89 22.98 16.44 9.32
C GLU A 89 23.46 17.88 9.51
N GLU A 90 24.78 18.11 9.62
CA GLU A 90 25.35 19.46 9.75
C GLU A 90 25.19 20.28 8.47
N LEU A 91 25.30 19.64 7.31
CA LEU A 91 25.03 20.28 6.03
C LEU A 91 23.56 20.71 5.92
N ARG A 92 22.63 19.82 6.31
CA ARG A 92 21.19 20.15 6.37
C ARG A 92 20.92 21.35 7.26
N GLN A 93 21.50 21.37 8.46
CA GLN A 93 21.29 22.47 9.41
C GLN A 93 21.80 23.81 8.88
N ARG A 94 22.93 23.83 8.16
CA ARG A 94 23.47 25.05 7.53
C ARG A 94 22.60 25.51 6.36
N VAL A 95 22.11 24.59 5.54
CA VAL A 95 21.16 24.90 4.45
C VAL A 95 19.86 25.48 5.01
N ASP A 96 19.28 24.87 6.05
CA ASP A 96 18.05 25.34 6.69
C ASP A 96 18.22 26.74 7.31
N THR A 97 19.39 27.02 7.89
CA THR A 97 19.71 28.33 8.47
C THR A 97 19.84 29.42 7.40
N ALA A 98 20.52 29.12 6.28
CA ALA A 98 20.64 30.05 5.16
C ALA A 98 19.28 30.33 4.51
N ILE A 99 18.44 29.31 4.35
CA ILE A 99 17.06 29.47 3.84
C ILE A 99 16.23 30.33 4.79
N ALA A 100 16.32 30.12 6.11
CA ALA A 100 15.59 30.92 7.09
C ALA A 100 15.97 32.41 7.06
N GLN A 101 17.25 32.72 6.82
CA GLN A 101 17.72 34.10 6.67
C GLN A 101 17.17 34.79 5.41
N ILE A 102 16.89 34.04 4.34
CA ILE A 102 16.29 34.57 3.10
C ILE A 102 14.77 34.76 3.26
N VAL A 103 14.08 33.84 3.94
CA VAL A 103 12.61 33.84 4.04
C VAL A 103 12.09 34.80 5.11
N ASN A 104 12.79 34.97 6.23
CA ASN A 104 12.34 35.85 7.32
C ASN A 104 12.13 37.33 6.89
N PRO A 105 13.05 37.97 6.15
CA PRO A 105 12.87 39.34 5.67
C PRO A 105 11.66 39.51 4.74
N ALA A 106 11.34 38.49 3.93
CA ALA A 106 10.17 38.52 3.05
C ALA A 106 8.86 38.43 3.83
N ARG A 107 8.80 37.57 4.87
CA ARG A 107 7.63 37.44 5.75
C ARG A 107 7.37 38.71 6.56
N VAL A 108 8.43 39.35 7.06
CA VAL A 108 8.29 40.63 7.80
C VAL A 108 7.77 41.74 6.87
N LYS A 109 8.25 41.82 5.63
CA LYS A 109 7.74 42.77 4.64
C LYS A 109 6.26 42.52 4.32
N GLU A 110 5.84 41.27 4.18
CA GLU A 110 4.44 40.91 3.94
C GLU A 110 3.52 41.31 5.11
N GLN A 111 3.94 41.03 6.35
CA GLN A 111 3.21 41.47 7.55
C GLN A 111 3.13 43.00 7.67
N LEU A 112 4.21 43.71 7.31
CA LEU A 112 4.20 45.18 7.31
C LEU A 112 3.22 45.73 6.27
N VAL A 113 3.12 45.09 5.10
CA VAL A 113 2.17 45.45 4.03
C VAL A 113 0.72 45.18 4.47
N GLU A 114 0.45 44.09 5.18
CA GLU A 114 -0.88 43.83 5.74
C GLU A 114 -1.28 44.87 6.81
N GLN A 115 -0.34 45.25 7.69
CA GLN A 115 -0.57 46.32 8.66
C GLN A 115 -0.86 47.66 7.98
N LEU A 116 -0.07 48.04 6.97
CA LEU A 116 -0.29 49.28 6.21
C LEU A 116 -1.64 49.27 5.48
N LYS A 117 -2.04 48.14 4.87
CA LYS A 117 -3.37 48.00 4.25
C LYS A 117 -4.49 48.19 5.26
N THR A 118 -4.31 47.66 6.47
CA THR A 118 -5.30 47.78 7.54
C THR A 118 -5.40 49.23 8.02
N GLN A 119 -4.27 49.91 8.18
CA GLN A 119 -4.24 51.33 8.52
C GLN A 119 -4.89 52.22 7.45
N ILE A 120 -4.68 51.92 6.17
CA ILE A 120 -5.33 52.66 5.08
C ILE A 120 -6.85 52.50 5.16
N ARG A 121 -7.36 51.28 5.40
CA ARG A 121 -8.81 51.04 5.55
C ARG A 121 -9.41 51.76 6.75
N ASP A 122 -8.72 51.77 7.89
CA ASP A 122 -9.19 52.49 9.07
C ASP A 122 -9.21 54.00 8.84
N LEU A 123 -8.21 54.54 8.14
CA LEU A 123 -8.20 55.96 7.76
C LEU A 123 -9.32 56.30 6.77
N GLU A 124 -9.60 55.43 5.79
CA GLU A 124 -10.75 55.56 4.88
C GLU A 124 -12.08 55.53 5.65
N MET A 125 -12.21 54.64 6.63
CA MET A 125 -13.39 54.54 7.49
C MET A 125 -13.56 55.79 8.37
N PHE A 126 -12.47 56.33 8.91
CA PHE A 126 -12.47 57.56 9.69
C PHE A 126 -12.82 58.79 8.84
N ILE A 127 -12.31 58.87 7.61
CA ILE A 127 -12.67 59.94 6.67
C ILE A 127 -14.16 59.86 6.31
N ASN A 128 -14.70 58.66 6.06
CA ASN A 128 -16.13 58.47 5.82
C ASN A 128 -16.98 58.89 7.04
N PHE A 129 -16.54 58.53 8.24
CA PHE A 129 -17.22 58.92 9.49
C PHE A 129 -17.28 60.44 9.67
N ILE A 130 -16.17 61.14 9.43
CA ILE A 130 -16.11 62.60 9.47
C ILE A 130 -16.96 63.24 8.36
N GLN A 131 -17.00 62.63 7.16
CA GLN A 131 -17.83 63.12 6.06
C GLN A 131 -19.33 62.93 6.32
N ASP A 132 -19.73 61.87 7.02
CA ASP A 132 -21.12 61.60 7.41
C ASP A 132 -21.61 62.56 8.52
N GLU A 133 -20.76 62.90 9.49
CA GLU A 133 -21.09 63.87 10.54
C GLU A 133 -21.15 65.33 10.04
N VAL A 134 -20.45 65.67 8.96
CA VAL A 134 -20.45 67.04 8.38
C VAL A 134 -21.50 67.21 7.26
N GLY A 135 -22.05 66.12 6.72
CA GLY A 135 -23.02 66.14 5.60
C GLY A 135 -24.51 66.12 5.97
N GLY A 136 -24.87 65.86 7.23
CA GLY A 136 -26.25 65.58 7.65
C GLY A 136 -27.14 66.79 7.99
N SER A 137 -27.12 67.88 7.21
CA SER A 137 -28.13 68.95 7.34
C SER A 137 -29.31 68.69 6.38
N GLY A 138 -30.36 68.06 6.91
CA GLY A 138 -31.75 68.31 6.49
C GLY A 138 -32.40 67.24 5.61
N LYS A 139 -33.25 66.39 6.22
CA LYS A 139 -34.71 66.46 6.06
C LYS A 139 -35.42 65.45 6.96
N ALA A 140 -36.54 65.91 7.48
CA ALA A 140 -37.40 65.30 8.47
C ALA A 140 -38.35 64.23 7.90
N GLU A 141 -39.13 63.67 8.84
CA GLU A 141 -40.31 62.80 8.73
C GLU A 141 -40.01 61.32 8.95
N ASP A 142 -40.73 60.55 9.75
CA ASP A 142 -41.68 60.74 10.85
C ASP A 142 -41.82 59.33 11.47
N GLY A 143 -42.01 59.20 12.78
CA GLY A 143 -42.05 57.88 13.42
C GLY A 143 -41.88 57.90 14.93
N HIS A 144 -42.74 58.68 15.58
CA HIS A 144 -42.85 58.85 17.02
C HIS A 144 -42.95 57.50 17.79
N CYS A 145 -42.12 57.37 18.83
CA CYS A 145 -42.20 56.32 19.85
C CYS A 145 -42.84 56.91 21.11
N GLU A 146 -44.02 56.44 21.50
CA GLU A 146 -44.62 56.77 22.80
C GLU A 146 -44.09 55.83 23.89
N CYS A 147 -43.24 56.36 24.77
CA CYS A 147 -42.94 55.78 26.08
C CYS A 147 -43.70 56.55 27.15
N ALA A 148 -44.77 55.97 27.70
CA ALA A 148 -45.44 56.49 28.89
C ALA A 148 -44.95 55.74 30.14
N GLY A 149 -44.14 56.41 30.95
CA GLY A 149 -43.74 55.92 32.28
C GLY A 149 -44.76 56.25 33.37
N ARG A 150 -44.73 55.49 34.48
CA ARG A 150 -45.06 55.97 35.83
C ARG A 150 -44.17 55.32 36.89
N LYS A 151 -44.06 56.04 38.00
CA LYS A 151 -42.97 56.19 38.96
C LYS A 151 -43.07 55.32 40.24
N ASP A 152 -41.90 55.17 40.85
CA ASP A 152 -41.54 55.15 42.29
C ASP A 152 -42.00 54.01 43.21
N GLY A 153 -41.02 53.39 43.90
CA GLY A 153 -41.25 52.57 45.09
C GLY A 153 -40.10 51.65 45.50
N SER A 154 -39.20 52.16 46.35
CA SER A 154 -38.12 51.47 47.08
C SER A 154 -38.48 50.09 47.66
N GLY A 155 -37.60 49.09 47.50
CA GLY A 155 -37.68 47.82 48.24
C GLY A 155 -36.55 46.82 47.91
N SER A 156 -35.79 46.44 48.93
CA SER A 156 -34.63 45.54 48.90
C SER A 156 -34.99 44.04 48.84
N CYS A 157 -34.01 43.23 48.41
CA CYS A 157 -33.77 41.79 48.71
C CYS A 157 -34.29 40.65 47.79
N LYS A 158 -33.29 39.85 47.35
CA LYS A 158 -33.23 38.38 47.08
C LYS A 158 -33.44 37.83 45.65
N PRO A 159 -32.56 36.91 45.18
CA PRO A 159 -32.76 36.16 43.96
C PRO A 159 -33.58 34.90 44.26
N ASN A 160 -34.76 34.75 43.66
CA ASN A 160 -35.48 33.48 43.63
C ASN A 160 -35.35 32.85 42.25
N ILE A 161 -34.65 31.73 42.22
CA ILE A 161 -34.76 30.70 41.18
C ILE A 161 -36.22 30.24 41.17
N TRP A 162 -36.90 30.40 40.03
CA TRP A 162 -38.12 29.65 39.77
C TRP A 162 -38.13 29.02 38.37
N SER A 163 -38.16 27.70 38.43
CA SER A 163 -38.34 26.75 37.35
C SER A 163 -39.65 27.00 36.61
N SER A 164 -39.57 27.41 35.34
CA SER A 164 -40.73 27.49 34.45
C SER A 164 -40.92 26.15 33.74
N GLY A 165 -41.68 25.25 34.37
CA GLY A 165 -42.23 24.07 33.72
C GLY A 165 -43.45 24.47 32.89
N ASN A 166 -43.28 24.68 31.58
CA ASN A 166 -44.41 24.81 30.66
C ASN A 166 -45.14 23.46 30.60
N LYS A 167 -46.27 23.34 31.32
CA LYS A 167 -47.26 22.28 31.09
C LYS A 167 -47.89 22.54 29.72
N VAL A 168 -47.42 21.81 28.71
CA VAL A 168 -48.08 21.73 27.41
C VAL A 168 -49.46 21.10 27.61
N ASN A 169 -50.49 21.77 27.13
CA ASN A 169 -51.89 21.34 27.19
C ASN A 169 -52.04 19.98 26.48
N PRO A 170 -52.66 18.95 27.09
CA PRO A 170 -52.73 17.59 26.52
C PRO A 170 -53.40 17.52 25.15
N GLU A 171 -54.33 18.42 24.84
CA GLU A 171 -54.99 18.49 23.54
C GLU A 171 -54.05 19.00 22.43
N ASP A 172 -53.17 19.95 22.74
CA ASP A 172 -52.19 20.49 21.80
C ASP A 172 -51.07 19.47 21.52
N ALA A 173 -50.67 18.68 22.54
CA ALA A 173 -49.75 17.57 22.38
C ALA A 173 -50.32 16.45 21.48
N LYS A 174 -51.64 16.19 21.60
CA LYS A 174 -52.34 15.21 20.76
C LYS A 174 -52.44 15.68 19.30
N LYS A 175 -52.76 16.96 19.09
CA LYS A 175 -52.81 17.58 17.76
C LYS A 175 -51.43 17.64 17.09
N MET A 176 -50.37 17.94 17.84
CA MET A 176 -48.99 17.84 17.35
C MET A 176 -48.61 16.41 16.96
N ARG A 177 -49.03 15.40 17.75
CA ARG A 177 -48.77 14.00 17.46
C ARG A 177 -49.52 13.52 16.20
N GLU A 178 -50.76 13.95 16.01
CA GLU A 178 -51.54 13.65 14.80
C GLU A 178 -50.96 14.32 13.56
N THR A 179 -50.53 15.58 13.68
CA THR A 179 -49.86 16.32 12.59
C THR A 179 -48.51 15.67 12.24
N GLY A 180 -47.75 15.24 13.25
CA GLY A 180 -46.51 14.48 13.08
C GLY A 180 -46.72 13.13 12.41
N LEU A 181 -47.78 12.40 12.78
CA LEU A 181 -48.17 11.14 12.12
C LEU A 181 -48.60 11.36 10.67
N HIS A 182 -49.29 12.45 10.37
CA HIS A 182 -49.65 12.83 9.01
C HIS A 182 -48.40 13.17 8.18
N LEU A 183 -47.43 13.86 8.77
CA LEU A 183 -46.16 14.17 8.12
C LEU A 183 -45.35 12.90 7.86
N MET A 184 -45.27 11.98 8.84
CA MET A 184 -44.61 10.68 8.67
C MET A 184 -45.28 9.84 7.58
N ARG A 185 -46.62 9.82 7.52
CA ARG A 185 -47.34 9.12 6.44
C ARG A 185 -47.08 9.73 5.07
N ARG A 186 -47.00 11.07 4.96
CA ARG A 186 -46.64 11.75 3.71
C ARG A 186 -45.20 11.45 3.32
N MET A 187 -44.27 11.44 4.28
CA MET A 187 -42.86 11.11 4.04
C MET A 187 -42.68 9.64 3.62
N LEU A 188 -43.44 8.73 4.23
CA LEU A 188 -43.49 7.32 3.84
C LEU A 188 -44.06 7.14 2.44
N ALA A 189 -45.12 7.86 2.08
CA ALA A 189 -45.69 7.83 0.73
C ALA A 189 -44.69 8.36 -0.32
N VAL A 190 -43.95 9.43 -0.01
CA VAL A 190 -42.89 9.95 -0.90
C VAL A 190 -41.75 8.94 -1.05
N LEU A 191 -41.32 8.30 0.05
CA LEU A 191 -40.33 7.21 0.02
C LEU A 191 -40.80 6.02 -0.81
N GLN A 192 -42.08 5.66 -0.72
CA GLN A 192 -42.68 4.58 -1.51
C GLN A 192 -42.79 4.95 -2.99
N ILE A 193 -43.21 6.18 -3.31
CA ILE A 193 -43.25 6.70 -4.70
C ILE A 193 -41.84 6.70 -5.30
N PHE A 194 -40.84 7.14 -4.54
CA PHE A 194 -39.44 7.17 -4.97
C PHE A 194 -38.85 5.76 -5.14
N ALA A 195 -39.22 4.82 -4.26
CA ALA A 195 -38.82 3.42 -4.38
C ALA A 195 -39.41 2.75 -5.63
N VAL A 196 -40.67 3.06 -5.97
CA VAL A 196 -41.32 2.54 -7.19
C VAL A 196 -40.74 3.18 -8.45
N SER A 197 -40.43 4.49 -8.43
CA SER A 197 -39.94 5.22 -9.60
C SER A 197 -38.48 4.94 -9.96
N GLN A 198 -37.61 4.74 -8.96
CA GLN A 198 -36.17 4.51 -9.20
C GLN A 198 -35.79 3.02 -9.29
N PHE A 199 -36.57 2.13 -8.69
CA PHE A 199 -36.25 0.69 -8.64
C PHE A 199 -37.29 -0.21 -9.32
N GLY A 200 -38.36 0.34 -9.92
CA GLY A 200 -39.33 -0.44 -10.71
C GLY A 200 -40.02 -1.57 -9.94
N CYS A 201 -40.10 -1.49 -8.61
CA CYS A 201 -40.61 -2.57 -7.78
C CYS A 201 -42.13 -2.43 -7.60
N ALA A 202 -42.91 -3.25 -8.31
CA ALA A 202 -44.32 -3.47 -7.98
C ALA A 202 -44.44 -4.00 -6.55
N THR A 203 -45.47 -3.54 -5.83
CA THR A 203 -45.82 -3.96 -4.47
C THR A 203 -45.94 -5.48 -4.36
N GLY A 204 -44.86 -6.12 -3.93
CA GLY A 204 -44.78 -7.55 -3.65
C GLY A 204 -43.51 -7.84 -2.87
N GLN A 205 -43.67 -8.00 -1.56
CA GLN A 205 -42.71 -8.61 -0.63
C GLN A 205 -41.24 -8.17 -0.76
N ILE A 206 -40.77 -7.32 0.18
CA ILE A 206 -39.34 -7.22 0.48
C ILE A 206 -38.83 -8.65 0.73
N PRO A 207 -37.95 -9.21 -0.12
CA PRO A 207 -37.51 -10.58 0.05
C PRO A 207 -36.76 -10.71 1.38
N ARG A 208 -37.20 -11.63 2.25
CA ARG A 208 -36.45 -12.04 3.46
C ARG A 208 -35.01 -12.48 3.15
N SER A 209 -34.65 -12.69 1.87
CA SER A 209 -33.32 -13.05 1.39
C SER A 209 -32.27 -11.94 1.47
N LEU A 210 -32.65 -10.65 1.60
CA LEU A 210 -31.67 -9.56 1.76
C LEU A 210 -30.94 -9.61 3.11
N TRP A 211 -31.58 -10.17 4.15
CA TRP A 211 -31.02 -10.33 5.50
C TRP A 211 -30.55 -11.76 5.80
N GLN A 212 -30.82 -12.72 4.89
CA GLN A 212 -30.44 -14.14 5.06
C GLN A 212 -29.10 -14.50 4.43
N LYS A 213 -28.55 -13.64 3.56
CA LYS A 213 -27.25 -13.86 2.92
C LYS A 213 -26.11 -14.00 3.94
N ASP A 214 -26.26 -13.38 5.11
CA ASP A 214 -25.30 -13.44 6.22
C ASP A 214 -25.15 -14.83 6.86
N GLN A 215 -26.13 -15.73 6.74
CA GLN A 215 -26.03 -17.06 7.36
C GLN A 215 -25.32 -18.06 6.44
N ALA A 216 -25.60 -18.01 5.13
CA ALA A 216 -24.93 -18.85 4.13
C ALA A 216 -23.45 -18.44 3.92
N ASN A 217 -23.13 -17.16 4.09
CA ASN A 217 -21.78 -16.62 3.93
C ASN A 217 -20.89 -16.80 5.18
N LYS A 218 -21.42 -17.40 6.25
CA LYS A 218 -20.65 -17.79 7.46
C LYS A 218 -20.24 -19.25 7.45
N ASP A 219 -20.87 -20.08 6.61
CA ASP A 219 -20.55 -21.51 6.55
C ASP A 219 -19.38 -21.75 5.60
N TYR A 220 -18.18 -21.84 6.18
CA TYR A 220 -16.93 -22.16 5.48
C TYR A 220 -16.61 -23.67 5.48
N SER A 221 -17.45 -24.51 6.12
CA SER A 221 -17.30 -25.97 6.15
C SER A 221 -17.12 -26.61 4.76
N PRO A 222 -17.89 -26.24 3.71
CA PRO A 222 -17.69 -26.80 2.37
C PRO A 222 -16.34 -26.39 1.76
N LEU A 223 -15.85 -25.18 2.05
CA LEU A 223 -14.55 -24.70 1.56
C LEU A 223 -13.39 -25.45 2.21
N ILE A 224 -13.48 -25.71 3.52
CA ILE A 224 -12.50 -26.53 4.24
C ILE A 224 -12.50 -27.96 3.69
N LYS A 225 -13.68 -28.57 3.53
CA LYS A 225 -13.80 -29.94 2.99
C LYS A 225 -13.22 -30.03 1.57
N LYS A 226 -13.46 -29.02 0.74
CA LYS A 226 -12.87 -28.93 -0.61
C LYS A 226 -11.34 -28.88 -0.53
N LEU A 227 -10.79 -28.07 0.37
CA LEU A 227 -9.33 -28.00 0.59
C LEU A 227 -8.76 -29.34 1.05
N GLU A 228 -9.41 -30.01 2.00
CA GLU A 228 -8.98 -31.32 2.51
C GLU A 228 -8.95 -32.37 1.40
N LEU A 229 -10.02 -32.48 0.61
CA LEU A 229 -10.08 -33.41 -0.53
C LEU A 229 -8.98 -33.15 -1.57
N SER A 230 -8.74 -31.88 -1.91
CA SER A 230 -7.69 -31.51 -2.86
C SER A 230 -6.28 -31.81 -2.32
N VAL A 231 -6.03 -31.54 -1.03
CA VAL A 231 -4.76 -31.86 -0.38
C VAL A 231 -4.50 -33.36 -0.34
N ASP A 232 -5.51 -34.16 0.05
CA ASP A 232 -5.37 -35.62 0.11
C ASP A 232 -5.13 -36.21 -1.29
N ARG A 233 -5.79 -35.68 -2.32
CA ARG A 233 -5.56 -36.08 -3.73
C ARG A 233 -4.15 -35.73 -4.21
N VAL A 234 -3.67 -34.51 -3.96
CA VAL A 234 -2.29 -34.10 -4.31
C VAL A 234 -1.26 -34.95 -3.55
N ARG A 235 -1.50 -35.25 -2.28
CA ARG A 235 -0.64 -36.12 -1.47
C ARG A 235 -0.56 -37.53 -2.06
N GLN A 236 -1.69 -38.12 -2.44
CA GLN A 236 -1.73 -39.45 -3.06
C GLN A 236 -0.96 -39.48 -4.38
N LEU A 237 -1.16 -38.48 -5.25
CA LEU A 237 -0.45 -38.37 -6.53
C LEU A 237 1.06 -38.17 -6.34
N ALA A 238 1.46 -37.32 -5.39
CA ALA A 238 2.87 -37.07 -5.09
C ALA A 238 3.59 -38.33 -4.55
N LEU A 239 2.94 -39.11 -3.67
CA LEU A 239 3.48 -40.37 -3.16
C LEU A 239 3.62 -41.43 -4.27
N LYS A 240 2.63 -41.53 -5.16
CA LYS A 240 2.71 -42.42 -6.34
C LYS A 240 3.88 -42.04 -7.25
N HIS A 241 4.09 -40.74 -7.49
CA HIS A 241 5.17 -40.26 -8.34
C HIS A 241 6.56 -40.54 -7.73
N GLN A 242 6.73 -40.36 -6.41
CA GLN A 242 7.98 -40.66 -5.72
C GLN A 242 8.32 -42.17 -5.69
N GLN A 243 7.32 -43.05 -5.68
CA GLN A 243 7.54 -44.50 -5.77
C GLN A 243 7.96 -44.94 -7.19
N GLY A 244 7.47 -44.25 -8.23
CA GLY A 244 7.84 -44.52 -9.62
C GLY A 244 9.31 -44.21 -9.95
N ASP A 245 9.86 -43.14 -9.38
CA ASP A 245 11.27 -42.74 -9.62
C ASP A 245 12.29 -43.68 -8.97
N HIS A 246 11.93 -44.40 -7.91
CA HIS A 246 12.85 -45.31 -7.20
C HIS A 246 12.97 -46.71 -7.82
N VAL A 247 12.11 -47.08 -8.77
CA VAL A 247 12.03 -48.47 -9.29
C VAL A 247 12.57 -48.62 -10.72
N ILE A 248 12.75 -47.54 -11.48
CA ILE A 248 13.16 -47.65 -12.90
C ILE A 248 14.65 -47.36 -13.06
N SER A 249 15.45 -48.33 -12.62
CA SER A 249 16.78 -48.61 -13.17
C SER A 249 16.69 -49.93 -13.95
N SER A 250 15.77 -50.00 -14.90
CA SER A 250 15.72 -51.02 -15.96
C SER A 250 14.91 -50.46 -17.13
N SER A 251 15.48 -50.62 -18.31
CA SER A 251 15.15 -49.97 -19.57
C SER A 251 13.69 -50.09 -20.01
N ASP A 252 13.31 -49.14 -20.85
CA ASP A 252 12.13 -49.10 -21.73
C ASP A 252 10.78 -48.82 -21.06
N LEU A 253 10.38 -47.53 -21.08
CA LEU A 253 9.01 -46.99 -21.30
C LEU A 253 8.97 -45.49 -20.90
N GLN A 254 9.48 -44.61 -21.77
CA GLN A 254 9.47 -43.14 -21.55
C GLN A 254 8.08 -42.50 -21.69
N ASP A 255 7.06 -43.23 -22.14
CA ASP A 255 5.74 -42.65 -22.48
C ASP A 255 4.74 -42.63 -21.30
N ILE A 256 4.97 -43.43 -20.24
CA ILE A 256 4.04 -43.52 -19.09
C ILE A 256 4.36 -42.46 -18.00
N SER A 257 5.60 -42.02 -17.89
CA SER A 257 6.05 -41.09 -16.84
C SER A 257 5.55 -39.64 -17.04
N LEU A 258 5.31 -39.23 -18.28
CA LEU A 258 4.82 -37.88 -18.61
C LEU A 258 3.38 -37.65 -18.12
N GLY A 259 2.50 -38.65 -18.28
CA GLY A 259 1.09 -38.54 -17.88
C GLY A 259 0.90 -38.32 -16.37
N GLY A 260 1.68 -39.01 -15.53
CA GLY A 260 1.60 -38.85 -14.07
C GLY A 260 2.06 -37.48 -13.56
N ARG A 261 3.06 -36.87 -14.22
CA ARG A 261 3.52 -35.50 -13.90
C ARG A 261 2.49 -34.45 -14.31
N ASP A 262 1.83 -34.67 -15.43
CA ASP A 262 0.77 -33.78 -15.91
C ASP A 262 -0.46 -33.88 -14.99
N GLU A 263 -0.84 -35.07 -14.53
CA GLU A 263 -1.93 -35.25 -13.56
C GLU A 263 -1.65 -34.55 -12.22
N LEU A 264 -0.45 -34.70 -11.66
CA LEU A 264 -0.07 -34.00 -10.43
C LEU A 264 -0.10 -32.47 -10.61
N THR A 265 0.43 -31.99 -11.74
CA THR A 265 0.43 -30.56 -12.07
C THR A 265 -1.00 -30.01 -12.21
N LEU A 266 -1.89 -30.77 -12.85
CA LEU A 266 -3.30 -30.42 -12.99
C LEU A 266 -4.01 -30.42 -11.63
N ALA A 267 -3.79 -31.43 -10.78
CA ALA A 267 -4.37 -31.51 -9.45
C ALA A 267 -3.95 -30.30 -8.59
N VAL A 268 -2.67 -29.92 -8.63
CA VAL A 268 -2.20 -28.72 -7.93
C VAL A 268 -2.87 -27.45 -8.49
N ARG A 269 -2.78 -27.22 -9.80
CA ARG A 269 -3.21 -25.94 -10.41
C ARG A 269 -4.73 -25.77 -10.50
N LYS A 270 -5.49 -26.86 -10.67
CA LYS A 270 -6.95 -26.82 -10.89
C LYS A 270 -7.76 -27.25 -9.67
N GLU A 271 -7.19 -27.97 -8.72
CA GLU A 271 -7.93 -28.39 -7.52
C GLU A 271 -7.39 -27.67 -6.28
N LEU A 272 -6.13 -27.91 -5.91
CA LEU A 272 -5.53 -27.36 -4.68
C LEU A 272 -5.48 -25.84 -4.69
N THR A 273 -4.96 -25.21 -5.76
CA THR A 273 -4.89 -23.75 -5.85
C THR A 273 -6.27 -23.13 -5.78
N ILE A 274 -7.27 -23.74 -6.44
CA ILE A 274 -8.65 -23.25 -6.45
C ILE A 274 -9.26 -23.35 -5.05
N ALA A 275 -9.11 -24.49 -4.37
CA ALA A 275 -9.63 -24.67 -3.02
C ALA A 275 -8.99 -23.69 -2.02
N LEU A 276 -7.68 -23.48 -2.10
CA LEU A 276 -6.97 -22.50 -1.28
C LEU A 276 -7.43 -21.08 -1.58
N ARG A 277 -7.54 -20.72 -2.86
CA ARG A 277 -8.03 -19.40 -3.31
C ARG A 277 -9.42 -19.12 -2.78
N ASP A 278 -10.36 -20.04 -2.97
CA ASP A 278 -11.76 -19.86 -2.56
C ASP A 278 -11.86 -19.67 -1.04
N LEU A 279 -11.07 -20.42 -0.26
CA LEU A 279 -11.01 -20.27 1.19
C LEU A 279 -10.37 -18.94 1.63
N MET A 280 -9.29 -18.50 0.97
CA MET A 280 -8.67 -17.20 1.25
C MET A 280 -9.53 -16.02 0.80
N ALA A 281 -10.36 -16.19 -0.23
CA ALA A 281 -11.27 -15.17 -0.73
C ALA A 281 -12.52 -14.99 0.15
N HIS A 282 -12.77 -15.90 1.09
CA HIS A 282 -13.93 -15.84 1.97
C HIS A 282 -13.87 -14.59 2.87
N GLY A 283 -14.67 -13.58 2.52
CA GLY A 283 -14.73 -12.30 3.23
C GLY A 283 -13.56 -11.35 2.93
N LEU A 284 -12.83 -11.59 1.84
CA LEU A 284 -11.80 -10.70 1.32
C LEU A 284 -12.44 -9.54 0.54
N CYS A 285 -12.01 -8.31 0.83
CA CYS A 285 -12.51 -7.09 0.20
C CYS A 285 -11.36 -6.19 -0.29
N ALA A 286 -11.58 -5.51 -1.42
CA ALA A 286 -10.67 -4.45 -1.85
C ALA A 286 -10.77 -3.28 -0.87
N SER A 287 -9.64 -2.87 -0.29
CA SER A 287 -9.57 -1.66 0.54
C SER A 287 -9.96 -0.47 -0.33
N SER A 288 -11.09 0.17 -0.04
CA SER A 288 -11.50 1.39 -0.72
C SER A 288 -10.68 2.55 -0.19
N GLN A 289 -9.54 2.82 -0.82
CA GLN A 289 -8.89 4.13 -0.70
C GLN A 289 -9.82 5.17 -1.35
N GLY A 290 -10.75 5.74 -0.58
CA GLY A 290 -11.54 6.87 -1.05
C GLY A 290 -12.95 7.06 -0.47
N MET A 291 -13.46 6.17 0.39
CA MET A 291 -14.78 6.40 0.97
C MET A 291 -14.67 7.41 2.12
N SER A 292 -14.74 8.71 1.78
CA SER A 292 -14.87 9.79 2.77
C SER A 292 -16.10 9.53 3.65
N LEU A 293 -15.91 9.48 4.97
CA LEU A 293 -16.99 9.31 5.96
C LEU A 293 -18.09 10.38 5.83
N VAL A 294 -17.81 11.49 5.16
CA VAL A 294 -18.73 12.59 4.89
C VAL A 294 -19.83 12.20 3.88
N LEU A 295 -19.59 11.23 2.99
CA LEU A 295 -20.53 10.83 1.93
C LEU A 295 -21.36 9.58 2.27
N ALA A 296 -21.08 8.92 3.39
CA ALA A 296 -21.77 7.70 3.84
C ALA A 296 -23.31 7.80 3.92
N PRO A 297 -23.93 8.93 4.32
CA PRO A 297 -25.38 9.05 4.37
C PRO A 297 -26.05 9.22 3.00
N ILE A 298 -25.30 9.63 1.97
CA ILE A 298 -25.80 10.02 0.65
C ILE A 298 -25.39 9.00 -0.43
N ALA A 299 -24.48 8.07 -0.11
CA ALA A 299 -23.96 7.06 -1.02
C ALA A 299 -25.05 6.16 -1.65
N CYS A 300 -26.21 6.00 -0.99
CA CYS A 300 -27.37 5.28 -1.55
C CYS A 300 -28.15 6.05 -2.62
N LEU A 301 -27.88 7.34 -2.82
CA LEU A 301 -28.60 8.23 -3.74
C LEU A 301 -27.86 8.45 -5.07
N ILE A 302 -26.63 7.95 -5.21
CA ILE A 302 -25.81 8.18 -6.39
C ILE A 302 -25.38 6.82 -6.96
N PRO A 303 -25.93 6.41 -8.14
CA PRO A 303 -25.59 5.14 -8.79
C PRO A 303 -24.10 4.94 -9.08
N ALA A 304 -23.32 6.02 -9.15
CA ALA A 304 -21.87 5.98 -9.35
C ALA A 304 -21.09 5.48 -8.11
N PHE A 305 -21.67 5.53 -6.90
CA PHE A 305 -21.03 5.10 -5.65
C PHE A 305 -21.57 3.77 -5.11
N THR A 306 -22.57 3.18 -5.76
CA THR A 306 -22.99 1.79 -5.50
C THR A 306 -22.13 0.83 -6.30
N SER A 307 -20.80 0.89 -6.16
CA SER A 307 -19.98 -0.24 -6.61
C SER A 307 -20.22 -1.38 -5.62
N SER A 308 -20.66 -2.53 -6.11
CA SER A 308 -20.60 -3.77 -5.32
C SER A 308 -19.19 -3.89 -4.74
N PRO A 309 -19.00 -4.31 -3.46
CA PRO A 309 -17.67 -4.43 -2.88
C PRO A 309 -16.80 -5.24 -3.84
N GLN A 310 -15.77 -4.58 -4.39
CA GLN A 310 -14.92 -5.21 -5.39
C GLN A 310 -14.18 -6.34 -4.70
N THR A 311 -14.46 -7.56 -5.14
CA THR A 311 -13.87 -8.76 -4.56
C THR A 311 -12.41 -8.80 -4.98
N MET A 312 -11.52 -8.49 -4.03
CA MET A 312 -10.07 -8.55 -4.24
C MET A 312 -9.66 -10.01 -4.42
N HIS A 313 -8.74 -10.28 -5.35
CA HIS A 313 -8.25 -11.64 -5.57
C HIS A 313 -7.16 -11.99 -4.53
N PRO A 314 -7.07 -13.24 -4.02
CA PRO A 314 -6.03 -13.60 -3.05
C PRO A 314 -4.59 -13.33 -3.52
N TRP A 315 -4.32 -13.38 -4.82
CA TRP A 315 -3.03 -12.94 -5.38
C TRP A 315 -2.73 -11.46 -5.10
N GLU A 316 -3.72 -10.57 -5.27
CA GLU A 316 -3.57 -9.15 -4.99
C GLU A 316 -3.23 -8.93 -3.51
N LEU A 317 -3.72 -9.79 -2.61
CA LEU A 317 -3.37 -9.75 -1.19
C LEU A 317 -1.89 -10.07 -0.95
N PHE A 318 -1.32 -11.03 -1.67
CA PHE A 318 0.12 -11.29 -1.65
C PHE A 318 0.91 -10.11 -2.20
N VAL A 319 0.41 -9.45 -3.25
CA VAL A 319 1.03 -8.24 -3.82
C VAL A 319 0.99 -7.08 -2.81
N GLU A 320 -0.12 -6.86 -2.10
CA GLU A 320 -0.21 -5.85 -1.05
C GLU A 320 0.73 -6.15 0.13
N TYR A 321 0.87 -7.42 0.52
CA TYR A 321 1.88 -7.82 1.49
C TYR A 321 3.30 -7.48 1.00
N TYR A 322 3.61 -7.78 -0.26
CA TYR A 322 4.90 -7.47 -0.87
C TYR A 322 5.20 -5.97 -0.88
N LYS A 323 4.22 -5.13 -1.25
CA LYS A 323 4.34 -3.66 -1.20
C LYS A 323 4.56 -3.17 0.23
N THR A 324 3.73 -3.62 1.18
CA THR A 324 3.82 -3.24 2.61
C THR A 324 5.17 -3.59 3.24
N LYS A 325 5.86 -4.62 2.74
CA LYS A 325 7.19 -5.03 3.21
C LYS A 325 8.34 -4.44 2.40
N ASN A 326 8.09 -3.46 1.53
CA ASN A 326 9.09 -2.90 0.60
C ASN A 326 9.85 -3.98 -0.17
N GLY A 327 9.11 -4.99 -0.65
CA GLY A 327 9.66 -6.17 -1.31
C GLY A 327 10.53 -5.84 -2.52
N GLN A 328 10.19 -4.78 -3.27
CA GLN A 328 10.97 -4.35 -4.42
C GLN A 328 12.36 -3.86 -4.01
N ALA A 329 12.44 -2.92 -3.06
CA ALA A 329 13.71 -2.44 -2.54
C ALA A 329 14.55 -3.57 -1.92
N PHE A 330 13.89 -4.56 -1.31
CA PHE A 330 14.56 -5.74 -0.77
C PHE A 330 15.20 -6.60 -1.86
N VAL A 331 14.42 -6.99 -2.90
CA VAL A 331 14.90 -7.89 -3.96
C VAL A 331 15.88 -7.20 -4.89
N GLU A 332 15.62 -5.92 -5.21
CA GLU A 332 16.44 -5.13 -6.14
C GLU A 332 17.66 -4.46 -5.50
N SER A 333 17.91 -4.71 -4.21
CA SER A 333 19.06 -4.16 -3.51
C SER A 333 20.37 -4.44 -4.26
N PRO A 334 21.29 -3.45 -4.41
CA PRO A 334 22.51 -3.60 -5.20
C PRO A 334 23.33 -4.84 -4.80
N ALA A 335 23.49 -5.08 -3.50
CA ALA A 335 24.19 -6.26 -2.99
C ALA A 335 23.59 -7.58 -3.51
N ARG A 336 22.26 -7.68 -3.57
CA ARG A 336 21.54 -8.88 -4.02
C ARG A 336 21.62 -9.05 -5.53
N LYS A 337 21.45 -7.97 -6.31
CA LYS A 337 21.63 -8.00 -7.78
C LYS A 337 23.06 -8.40 -8.14
N LEU A 338 24.06 -7.80 -7.47
CA LEU A 338 25.46 -8.17 -7.68
C LEU A 338 25.71 -9.64 -7.32
N SER A 339 25.26 -10.10 -6.16
CA SER A 339 25.39 -11.52 -5.81
C SER A 339 24.71 -12.44 -6.83
N GLN A 340 23.53 -12.09 -7.34
CA GLN A 340 22.86 -12.85 -8.40
C GLN A 340 23.66 -12.86 -9.71
N SER A 341 24.21 -11.72 -10.15
CA SER A 341 25.03 -11.62 -11.35
C SER A 341 26.30 -12.47 -11.28
N PHE A 342 26.89 -12.62 -10.10
CA PHE A 342 28.08 -13.45 -9.87
C PHE A 342 27.75 -14.89 -9.41
N ALA A 343 26.47 -15.29 -9.43
CA ALA A 343 25.99 -16.58 -8.91
C ALA A 343 26.46 -16.87 -7.46
N LEU A 344 26.70 -15.83 -6.67
CA LEU A 344 27.09 -15.92 -5.27
C LEU A 344 25.85 -16.10 -4.40
N PRO A 345 25.93 -16.90 -3.31
CA PRO A 345 24.86 -16.96 -2.34
C PRO A 345 24.68 -15.57 -1.72
N VAL A 346 23.56 -14.91 -2.07
CA VAL A 346 23.14 -13.58 -1.58
C VAL A 346 23.16 -13.48 -0.04
N THR A 347 23.08 -14.62 0.64
CA THR A 347 23.04 -14.70 2.09
C THR A 347 24.30 -15.42 2.56
N GLY A 348 25.26 -14.66 3.13
CA GLY A 348 26.51 -15.22 3.66
C GLY A 348 26.26 -16.18 4.82
N GLY A 349 26.04 -17.46 4.53
CA GLY A 349 25.85 -18.54 5.50
C GLY A 349 24.54 -18.52 6.31
N VAL A 350 23.71 -17.47 6.21
CA VAL A 350 22.42 -17.38 6.91
C VAL A 350 21.32 -18.09 6.10
N THR A 351 20.55 -18.94 6.77
CA THR A 351 19.43 -19.65 6.16
C THR A 351 18.37 -18.67 5.65
N ILE A 352 17.91 -18.88 4.40
CA ILE A 352 16.88 -18.01 3.79
C ILE A 352 15.60 -18.11 4.63
N THR A 353 15.19 -16.97 5.19
CA THR A 353 13.97 -16.92 6.00
C THR A 353 12.72 -17.07 5.11
N PRO A 354 11.60 -17.63 5.62
CA PRO A 354 10.37 -17.74 4.85
C PRO A 354 9.85 -16.40 4.31
N LYS A 355 10.12 -15.29 5.02
CA LYS A 355 9.80 -13.94 4.56
C LYS A 355 10.61 -13.57 3.33
N GLN A 356 11.92 -13.80 3.36
CA GLN A 356 12.79 -13.47 2.23
C GLN A 356 12.48 -14.34 1.01
N SER A 357 12.20 -15.64 1.20
CA SER A 357 11.83 -16.51 0.08
C SER A 357 10.47 -16.13 -0.50
N LEU A 358 9.47 -15.79 0.33
CA LEU A 358 8.19 -15.28 -0.15
C LEU A 358 8.33 -13.98 -0.95
N LEU A 359 9.09 -13.00 -0.47
CA LEU A 359 9.31 -11.73 -1.20
C LEU A 359 10.01 -11.96 -2.54
N THR A 360 10.98 -12.88 -2.57
CA THR A 360 11.67 -13.25 -3.81
C THR A 360 10.71 -13.94 -4.77
N ALA A 361 9.90 -14.89 -4.29
CA ALA A 361 8.94 -15.62 -5.11
C ALA A 361 7.85 -14.72 -5.71
N ILE A 362 7.29 -13.79 -4.93
CA ILE A 362 6.31 -12.82 -5.44
C ILE A 362 6.97 -11.93 -6.49
N HIS A 363 8.20 -11.44 -6.24
CA HIS A 363 8.94 -10.65 -7.22
C HIS A 363 9.17 -11.43 -8.52
N THR A 364 9.62 -12.69 -8.45
CA THR A 364 9.81 -13.54 -9.63
C THR A 364 8.52 -13.71 -10.43
N VAL A 365 7.40 -14.01 -9.76
CA VAL A 365 6.11 -14.14 -10.46
C VAL A 365 5.71 -12.81 -11.11
N LEU A 366 5.84 -11.68 -10.41
CA LEU A 366 5.56 -10.35 -10.99
C LEU A 366 6.45 -10.06 -12.21
N THR A 367 7.76 -10.25 -12.10
CA THR A 367 8.71 -9.98 -13.19
C THR A 367 8.48 -10.90 -14.39
N GLU A 368 8.13 -12.17 -14.17
CA GLU A 368 7.91 -13.13 -15.25
C GLU A 368 6.51 -13.07 -15.88
N HIS A 369 5.48 -12.73 -15.10
CA HIS A 369 4.08 -12.82 -15.55
C HIS A 369 3.48 -11.45 -15.93
N ASN A 370 3.91 -10.35 -15.31
CA ASN A 370 3.44 -9.00 -15.65
C ASN A 370 3.67 -8.61 -17.12
N PRO A 371 4.83 -8.92 -17.76
CA PRO A 371 5.06 -8.56 -19.16
C PRO A 371 4.05 -9.15 -20.13
N PHE A 372 3.32 -10.19 -19.70
CA PHE A 372 2.33 -10.89 -20.49
C PHE A 372 0.88 -10.66 -20.03
N LYS A 373 0.64 -9.66 -19.15
CA LYS A 373 -0.68 -9.27 -18.60
C LYS A 373 -1.51 -10.47 -18.14
N ARG A 374 -0.89 -11.39 -17.41
CA ARG A 374 -1.56 -12.62 -16.96
C ARG A 374 -2.61 -12.32 -15.90
N SER A 375 -3.62 -13.19 -15.81
CA SER A 375 -4.66 -13.08 -14.79
C SER A 375 -4.11 -13.37 -13.39
N ALA A 376 -4.67 -12.72 -12.38
CA ALA A 376 -4.34 -12.94 -10.97
C ALA A 376 -4.44 -14.42 -10.54
N ASP A 377 -5.31 -15.20 -11.20
CA ASP A 377 -5.44 -16.64 -11.01
C ASP A 377 -4.24 -17.43 -11.57
N SER A 378 -3.66 -16.99 -12.70
CA SER A 378 -2.46 -17.60 -13.28
C SER A 378 -1.23 -17.36 -12.40
N GLU A 379 -1.12 -16.16 -11.86
CA GLU A 379 -0.03 -15.75 -10.97
C GLU A 379 -0.11 -16.48 -9.62
N LEU A 380 -1.33 -16.61 -9.07
CA LEU A 380 -1.53 -17.43 -7.87
C LEU A 380 -1.14 -18.89 -8.07
N LYS A 381 -1.48 -19.47 -9.24
CA LYS A 381 -1.05 -20.85 -9.58
C LYS A 381 0.46 -20.98 -9.65
N ALA A 382 1.15 -20.01 -10.24
CA ALA A 382 2.61 -19.98 -10.28
C ALA A 382 3.20 -19.92 -8.87
N LEU A 383 2.66 -19.03 -8.01
CA LEU A 383 3.09 -18.90 -6.62
C LEU A 383 2.89 -20.19 -5.82
N VAL A 384 1.75 -20.85 -5.94
CA VAL A 384 1.48 -22.12 -5.23
C VAL A 384 2.43 -23.23 -5.71
N CYS A 385 2.72 -23.32 -7.00
CA CYS A 385 3.73 -24.25 -7.52
C CYS A 385 5.11 -23.97 -6.92
N MET A 386 5.56 -22.71 -6.88
CA MET A 386 6.83 -22.33 -6.25
C MET A 386 6.85 -22.71 -4.76
N ALA A 387 5.77 -22.42 -4.04
CA ALA A 387 5.66 -22.68 -2.62
C ALA A 387 5.72 -24.17 -2.27
N LEU A 388 5.16 -25.03 -3.12
CA LEU A 388 5.25 -26.48 -2.98
C LEU A 388 6.64 -27.00 -3.33
N ASN A 389 7.26 -26.49 -4.39
CA ASN A 389 8.64 -26.85 -4.77
C ASN A 389 9.63 -26.49 -3.65
N GLU A 390 9.45 -25.34 -2.98
CA GLU A 390 10.27 -24.94 -1.82
C GLU A 390 9.83 -25.55 -0.49
N GLN A 391 8.72 -26.30 -0.45
CA GLN A 391 8.12 -26.83 0.79
C GLN A 391 7.76 -25.73 1.82
N ARG A 392 7.48 -24.51 1.33
CA ARG A 392 7.19 -23.33 2.16
C ARG A 392 5.73 -22.88 2.13
N LEU A 393 4.83 -23.58 1.43
CA LEU A 393 3.42 -23.20 1.30
C LEU A 393 2.76 -22.80 2.63
N VAL A 394 2.85 -23.64 3.66
CA VAL A 394 2.30 -23.34 5.00
C VAL A 394 2.92 -22.09 5.59
N SER A 395 4.25 -21.96 5.51
CA SER A 395 4.98 -20.82 6.07
C SER A 395 4.61 -19.52 5.36
N TRP A 396 4.46 -19.54 4.04
CA TRP A 396 4.11 -18.38 3.23
C TRP A 396 2.69 -17.92 3.48
N VAL A 397 1.72 -18.83 3.51
CA VAL A 397 0.32 -18.49 3.84
C VAL A 397 0.24 -17.94 5.27
N ASN A 398 0.94 -18.56 6.22
CA ASN A 398 0.96 -18.09 7.62
C ASN A 398 1.54 -16.67 7.78
N LEU A 399 2.49 -16.25 6.93
CA LEU A 399 2.99 -14.86 6.94
C LEU A 399 1.90 -13.86 6.58
N ILE A 400 0.98 -14.21 5.68
CA ILE A 400 -0.18 -13.39 5.33
C ILE A 400 -1.17 -13.37 6.50
N CYS A 401 -1.49 -14.54 7.07
CA CYS A 401 -2.42 -14.68 8.20
C CYS A 401 -1.97 -13.87 9.43
N LYS A 402 -0.66 -13.82 9.70
CA LYS A 402 -0.06 -13.08 10.82
C LYS A 402 0.13 -11.59 10.55
N SER A 403 -0.09 -11.12 9.34
CA SER A 403 0.03 -9.70 8.99
C SER A 403 -1.22 -8.94 9.45
N GLY A 404 -1.30 -8.63 10.74
CA GLY A 404 -2.49 -8.03 11.36
C GLY A 404 -3.00 -6.77 10.64
N ALA A 405 -2.12 -5.84 10.24
CA ALA A 405 -2.51 -4.65 9.50
C ALA A 405 -3.16 -4.97 8.13
N LEU A 406 -2.64 -6.00 7.45
CA LEU A 406 -3.17 -6.44 6.15
C LEU A 406 -4.52 -7.13 6.32
N VAL A 407 -4.63 -8.03 7.30
CA VAL A 407 -5.88 -8.76 7.58
C VAL A 407 -6.99 -7.79 8.00
N GLN A 408 -6.70 -6.86 8.91
CA GLN A 408 -7.66 -5.85 9.37
C GLN A 408 -8.15 -4.92 8.25
N SER A 409 -7.28 -4.61 7.28
CA SER A 409 -7.63 -3.70 6.18
C SER A 409 -8.41 -4.37 5.04
N HIS A 410 -8.30 -5.69 4.88
CA HIS A 410 -8.79 -6.40 3.69
C HIS A 410 -9.78 -7.52 3.98
N TYR A 411 -10.07 -7.82 5.25
CA TYR A 411 -11.04 -8.87 5.60
C TYR A 411 -12.19 -8.34 6.44
N HIS A 412 -13.39 -8.85 6.14
CA HIS A 412 -14.55 -8.64 6.99
C HIS A 412 -14.45 -9.44 8.30
N PRO A 413 -15.07 -8.96 9.40
CA PRO A 413 -15.05 -9.65 10.68
C PRO A 413 -15.64 -11.06 10.65
N TRP A 414 -16.61 -11.33 9.76
CA TRP A 414 -17.22 -12.65 9.60
C TRP A 414 -16.37 -13.63 8.75
N SER A 415 -15.23 -13.18 8.22
CA SER A 415 -14.36 -14.00 7.36
C SER A 415 -13.76 -15.19 8.11
N TYR A 416 -13.46 -16.27 7.38
CA TYR A 416 -12.74 -17.41 7.91
C TYR A 416 -11.35 -17.02 8.44
N MET A 417 -10.66 -16.12 7.72
CA MET A 417 -9.34 -15.58 8.10
C MET A 417 -9.37 -14.93 9.48
N VAL A 418 -10.34 -14.05 9.75
CA VAL A 418 -10.44 -13.32 11.02
C VAL A 418 -10.97 -14.22 12.14
N ASN A 419 -11.99 -15.04 11.87
CA ASN A 419 -12.65 -15.85 12.91
C ASN A 419 -11.78 -17.01 13.42
N THR A 420 -10.93 -17.59 12.57
CA THR A 420 -10.18 -18.82 12.91
C THR A 420 -8.67 -18.63 12.89
N GLY A 421 -8.17 -17.48 12.42
CA GLY A 421 -6.74 -17.28 12.16
C GLY A 421 -6.19 -18.16 11.04
N PHE A 422 -7.05 -18.84 10.27
CA PHE A 422 -6.68 -19.78 9.20
C PHE A 422 -5.97 -21.06 9.69
N GLU A 423 -5.93 -21.32 11.01
CA GLU A 423 -5.14 -22.39 11.63
C GLU A 423 -5.53 -23.80 11.13
N SER A 424 -6.82 -24.09 11.02
CA SER A 424 -7.28 -25.39 10.53
C SER A 424 -6.85 -25.64 9.08
N ALA A 425 -6.85 -24.62 8.23
CA ALA A 425 -6.40 -24.73 6.85
C ALA A 425 -4.88 -24.90 6.77
N LEU A 426 -4.12 -24.20 7.60
CA LEU A 426 -2.66 -24.41 7.72
C LEU A 426 -2.33 -25.84 8.14
N ASN A 427 -3.09 -26.40 9.09
CA ASN A 427 -2.94 -27.80 9.51
C ASN A 427 -3.22 -28.78 8.37
N ILE A 428 -4.27 -28.55 7.56
CA ILE A 428 -4.56 -29.37 6.38
C ILE A 428 -3.39 -29.28 5.37
N LEU A 429 -2.93 -28.07 5.04
CA LEU A 429 -1.80 -27.84 4.12
C LEU A 429 -0.49 -28.48 4.62
N SER A 430 -0.30 -28.59 5.94
CA SER A 430 0.89 -29.19 6.54
C SER A 430 1.12 -30.65 6.12
N ARG A 431 0.07 -31.36 5.70
CA ARG A 431 0.15 -32.73 5.17
C ARG A 431 1.02 -32.85 3.90
N LEU A 432 1.25 -31.72 3.19
CA LEU A 432 2.11 -31.65 2.00
C LEU A 432 3.56 -31.24 2.30
N SER A 433 3.86 -30.75 3.51
CA SER A 433 5.15 -30.10 3.83
C SER A 433 6.38 -31.01 3.68
N ASN A 434 6.22 -32.32 3.91
CA ASN A 434 7.31 -33.29 3.84
C ASN A 434 7.52 -33.88 2.43
N LEU A 435 6.67 -33.52 1.46
CA LEU A 435 6.73 -34.06 0.11
C LEU A 435 7.60 -33.15 -0.77
N LYS A 436 8.41 -33.75 -1.65
CA LYS A 436 9.18 -33.01 -2.66
C LYS A 436 8.38 -32.90 -3.94
N PHE A 437 8.32 -31.70 -4.49
CA PHE A 437 7.61 -31.38 -5.72
C PHE A 437 8.59 -30.83 -6.76
N ASN A 438 8.29 -31.08 -8.03
CA ASN A 438 8.97 -30.49 -9.18
C ASN A 438 7.94 -30.04 -10.23
N LEU A 439 7.20 -28.99 -9.86
CA LEU A 439 6.07 -28.45 -10.63
C LEU A 439 6.51 -27.30 -11.53
N PRO A 440 5.98 -27.20 -12.77
CA PRO A 440 6.28 -26.10 -13.66
C PRO A 440 5.61 -24.80 -13.19
N VAL A 441 6.43 -23.80 -12.88
CA VAL A 441 5.99 -22.46 -12.45
C VAL A 441 5.61 -21.61 -13.67
N ASP A 442 6.37 -21.74 -14.75
CA ASP A 442 6.29 -20.99 -15.98
C ASP A 442 5.22 -21.48 -16.96
N LEU A 443 4.40 -22.49 -16.62
CA LEU A 443 3.43 -23.09 -17.56
C LEU A 443 2.52 -22.05 -18.24
N ALA A 444 2.14 -21.00 -17.52
CA ALA A 444 1.33 -19.92 -18.07
C ALA A 444 2.12 -19.03 -19.04
N VAL A 445 3.44 -18.92 -18.91
CA VAL A 445 4.28 -17.96 -19.63
C VAL A 445 5.17 -18.62 -20.69
N ARG A 446 5.45 -19.92 -20.55
CA ARG A 446 6.38 -20.71 -21.38
C ARG A 446 6.11 -20.60 -22.87
N GLN A 447 4.84 -20.72 -23.28
CA GLN A 447 4.47 -20.58 -24.69
C GLN A 447 4.75 -19.17 -25.24
N LEU A 448 4.60 -18.13 -24.42
CA LEU A 448 4.81 -16.75 -24.84
C LEU A 448 6.29 -16.34 -24.85
N LYS A 449 7.09 -16.89 -23.92
CA LYS A 449 8.56 -16.76 -23.94
C LYS A 449 9.13 -17.42 -25.21
N ASN A 450 8.73 -18.65 -25.49
CA ASN A 450 9.17 -19.38 -26.69
C ASN A 450 8.82 -18.64 -28.00
N ILE A 451 7.69 -17.92 -28.04
CA ILE A 451 7.34 -17.09 -29.19
C ILE A 451 8.26 -15.87 -29.29
N LYS A 452 8.49 -15.16 -28.18
CA LYS A 452 9.40 -13.99 -28.17
C LYS A 452 10.86 -14.33 -28.47
N ASP A 453 11.33 -15.52 -28.12
CA ASP A 453 12.70 -15.94 -28.41
C ASP A 453 12.87 -16.45 -29.86
N ALA A 454 11.76 -16.69 -30.56
CA ALA A 454 11.74 -17.17 -31.95
C ALA A 454 11.57 -16.04 -32.99
N PHE A 455 11.24 -14.83 -32.54
CA PHE A 455 11.09 -13.61 -33.34
C PHE A 455 12.09 -12.57 -32.89
#